data_AF-A0A9P0K8B9-F1
#
_entry.id   AF-A0A9P0K8B9-F1
#
_cell.length_a   1.000
_cell.length_b   1.000
_cell.length_c   1.000
_cell.angle_alpha   90.00
_cell.angle_beta   90.00
_cell.angle_gamma   90.00
#
_symmetry.space_group_name_H-M   'P 1'
#
loop_
_entity.id
_entity.type
_entity.pdbx_description
1 polymer ?
#
loop_
_entity_poly.entity_id
_entity_poly.type
_entity_poly.pdbx_seq_one_letter_code
_entity_poly.pdbx_strand_id
1 'polypeptide(L)'
;MHPQRVTVWCGFWAGGIIGPYFFENDAGQAVTVTGARYRDMITQFFLPKLNDIDVPNMWFQQDGATSSSIPQTGVSDKKSNSS
;
A
#
# COMPACT_ATOMS: atom_id res chain seq x y z
N MET A 1 -23.80 5.67 19.59
CA MET A 1 -23.07 4.72 18.72
C MET A 1 -21.88 5.46 18.12
N HIS A 2 -20.67 4.91 18.23
CA HIS A 2 -19.49 5.48 17.57
C HIS A 2 -19.35 4.87 16.17
N PRO A 3 -19.10 5.66 15.11
CA PRO A 3 -18.79 5.12 13.80
C PRO A 3 -17.50 4.30 13.87
N GLN A 4 -17.56 3.04 13.43
CA GLN A 4 -16.36 2.22 13.31
C GLN A 4 -15.51 2.76 12.15
N ARG A 5 -14.25 3.10 12.44
CA ARG A 5 -13.30 3.63 11.44
C ARG A 5 -12.39 2.50 11.00
N VAL A 6 -12.40 2.19 9.71
CA VAL A 6 -11.50 1.21 9.09
C VAL A 6 -10.46 1.96 8.27
N THR A 7 -9.20 1.55 8.37
CA THR A 7 -8.15 2.02 7.46
C THR A 7 -8.13 1.13 6.23
N VAL A 8 -8.08 1.76 5.06
CA VAL A 8 -8.03 1.08 3.76
C VAL A 8 -6.79 1.55 3.01
N TRP A 9 -6.12 0.63 2.34
CA TRP A 9 -5.08 0.93 1.37
C TRP A 9 -5.61 0.66 -0.04
N CYS A 10 -5.38 1.58 -0.98
CA CYS A 10 -5.73 1.39 -2.39
C CYS A 10 -4.49 1.65 -3.25
N GLY A 11 -4.16 0.70 -4.13
CA GLY A 11 -3.14 0.88 -5.16
C GLY A 11 -3.76 1.34 -6.46
N PHE A 12 -3.11 2.25 -7.17
CA PHE A 12 -3.52 2.70 -8.50
C PHE A 12 -2.37 2.51 -9.48
N TRP A 13 -2.71 2.17 -10.72
CA TRP A 13 -1.76 2.13 -11.83
C TRP A 13 -2.44 2.63 -13.12
N ALA A 14 -1.67 2.83 -14.19
CA ALA A 14 -2.15 3.44 -15.43
C ALA A 14 -3.36 2.72 -16.07
N GLY A 15 -3.50 1.41 -15.87
CA GLY A 15 -4.59 0.60 -16.41
C GLY A 15 -5.66 0.20 -15.39
N GLY A 16 -5.64 0.70 -14.14
CA GLY A 16 -6.71 0.40 -13.19
C GLY A 16 -6.36 0.52 -11.70
N ILE A 17 -7.19 -0.12 -10.87
CA ILE A 17 -7.09 -0.08 -9.41
C ILE A 17 -6.60 -1.46 -8.91
N ILE A 18 -5.49 -1.46 -8.17
CA ILE A 18 -4.93 -2.64 -7.48
C ILE A 18 -5.63 -2.80 -6.11
N GLY A 19 -6.97 -2.73 -6.13
CA GLY A 19 -7.94 -3.01 -5.06
C GLY A 19 -7.81 -2.30 -3.70
N PRO A 20 -8.93 -2.18 -2.96
CA PRO A 20 -8.87 -1.85 -1.55
C PRO A 20 -8.37 -3.05 -0.73
N TYR A 21 -7.43 -2.80 0.17
CA TYR A 21 -7.04 -3.69 1.25
C TYR A 21 -7.53 -3.11 2.57
N PHE A 22 -8.38 -3.85 3.27
CA PHE A 22 -8.95 -3.43 4.55
C PHE A 22 -8.07 -3.96 5.69
N PHE A 23 -7.65 -3.08 6.59
CA PHE A 23 -6.96 -3.50 7.81
C PHE A 23 -7.99 -3.93 8.85
N GLU A 24 -8.38 -5.19 8.79
CA GLU A 24 -9.34 -5.81 9.70
C GLU A 24 -8.82 -7.14 10.26
N ASN A 25 -9.38 -7.60 11.38
CA ASN A 25 -9.15 -8.95 11.89
C ASN A 25 -10.15 -9.95 11.27
N ASP A 26 -10.03 -11.23 11.64
CA ASP A 26 -10.93 -12.30 11.15
C ASP A 26 -12.41 -12.07 11.49
N ALA A 27 -12.70 -11.20 12.46
CA ALA A 27 -14.05 -10.80 12.85
C ALA A 27 -14.55 -9.53 12.11
N GLY A 28 -13.81 -9.03 11.12
CA GLY A 28 -14.17 -7.82 10.35
C GLY A 28 -14.03 -6.52 11.14
N GLN A 29 -13.28 -6.53 12.25
CA GLN A 29 -13.08 -5.34 13.08
C GLN A 29 -11.82 -4.61 12.63
N ALA A 30 -11.93 -3.28 12.49
CA ALA A 30 -10.80 -2.42 12.18
C ALA A 30 -9.62 -2.65 13.13
N VAL A 31 -8.42 -2.81 12.56
CA VAL A 31 -7.20 -2.97 13.34
C VAL A 31 -6.20 -1.85 13.07
N THR A 32 -5.41 -1.52 14.08
CA THR A 32 -4.33 -0.54 13.95
C THR A 32 -3.33 -0.99 12.88
N VAL A 33 -3.04 -0.10 11.93
CA VAL A 33 -1.99 -0.32 10.93
C VAL A 33 -0.64 -0.19 11.62
N THR A 34 0.09 -1.30 11.69
CA THR A 34 1.47 -1.34 12.19
C THR A 34 2.43 -1.54 11.02
N GLY A 35 3.71 -1.20 11.21
CA GLY A 35 4.72 -1.44 10.17
C GLY A 35 4.79 -2.90 9.71
N ALA A 36 4.58 -3.86 10.62
CA ALA A 36 4.51 -5.29 10.27
C ALA A 36 3.30 -5.60 9.37
N ARG A 37 2.09 -5.20 9.79
CA ARG A 37 0.87 -5.41 9.00
C ARG A 37 0.91 -4.70 7.64
N TYR A 38 1.58 -3.56 7.60
CA TYR A 38 1.80 -2.83 6.35
C TYR A 38 2.76 -3.58 5.41
N ARG A 39 3.86 -4.13 5.94
CA ARG A 39 4.77 -4.99 5.18
C ARG A 39 4.07 -6.26 4.69
N ASP A 40 3.27 -6.89 5.54
CA ASP A 40 2.50 -8.09 5.18
C ASP A 40 1.51 -7.78 4.06
N MET A 41 0.81 -6.64 4.12
CA MET A 41 -0.04 -6.17 3.02
C MET A 41 0.75 -6.01 1.71
N ILE A 42 1.93 -5.39 1.76
CA ILE A 42 2.77 -5.25 0.55
C ILE A 42 3.15 -6.61 -0.03
N THR A 43 3.64 -7.53 0.81
CA THR A 43 4.21 -8.81 0.34
C THR A 43 3.15 -9.83 -0.04
N GLN A 44 2.03 -9.88 0.68
CA GLN A 44 1.00 -10.90 0.52
C GLN A 44 -0.14 -10.46 -0.40
N PHE A 45 -0.40 -9.15 -0.54
CA PHE A 45 -1.51 -8.64 -1.36
C PHE A 45 -1.02 -7.83 -2.55
N PHE A 46 -0.16 -6.82 -2.33
CA PHE A 46 0.21 -5.88 -3.39
C PHE A 46 1.15 -6.50 -4.44
N LEU A 47 2.25 -7.12 -4.01
CA LEU A 47 3.23 -7.72 -4.93
C LEU A 47 2.66 -8.84 -5.80
N PRO A 48 1.84 -9.79 -5.28
CA PRO A 48 1.21 -10.80 -6.12
C PRO A 48 0.30 -10.20 -7.19
N LYS A 49 -0.55 -9.23 -6.81
CA LYS A 49 -1.40 -8.52 -7.77
C LYS A 49 -0.60 -7.75 -8.81
N LEU A 50 0.54 -7.20 -8.42
CA LEU A 50 1.41 -6.49 -9.36
C LEU A 50 2.04 -7.44 -10.39
N ASN A 51 2.45 -8.64 -9.95
CA ASN A 51 2.99 -9.67 -10.85
C ASN A 51 1.96 -10.12 -11.89
N ASP A 52 0.67 -10.17 -11.52
CA ASP A 52 -0.41 -10.57 -12.44
C ASP A 52 -0.69 -9.52 -13.55
N ILE A 53 -0.35 -8.25 -13.33
CA ILE A 53 -0.68 -7.16 -14.25
C ILE A 53 0.42 -6.97 -15.33
N ASP A 54 1.56 -7.67 -15.22
CA ASP A 54 2.71 -7.63 -16.15
C ASP A 54 3.03 -6.21 -16.67
N VAL A 55 3.28 -5.28 -15.75
CA VAL A 55 3.58 -3.89 -16.08
C VAL A 55 5.09 -3.66 -16.05
N PRO A 56 5.79 -3.65 -17.20
CA PRO A 56 7.19 -3.27 -17.23
C PRO A 56 7.34 -1.78 -16.86
N ASN A 57 8.34 -1.47 -16.02
CA ASN A 57 8.72 -0.11 -15.60
C ASN A 57 7.66 0.67 -14.80
N MET A 58 7.20 0.12 -13.66
CA MET A 58 6.32 0.85 -12.75
C MET A 58 7.11 1.69 -11.72
N TRP A 59 6.63 2.91 -11.46
CA TRP A 59 7.06 3.72 -10.31
C TRP A 59 6.07 3.56 -9.18
N PHE A 60 6.58 3.26 -7.99
CA PHE A 60 5.77 3.22 -6.77
C PHE A 60 5.94 4.55 -6.02
N GLN A 61 4.83 5.26 -5.82
CA GLN A 61 4.78 6.47 -5.01
C GLN A 61 3.77 6.29 -3.89
N GLN A 62 4.16 6.68 -2.68
CA GLN A 62 3.30 6.69 -1.51
C GLN A 62 3.37 8.07 -0.87
N ASP A 63 2.23 8.57 -0.36
CA ASP A 63 2.23 9.81 0.41
C ASP A 63 2.95 9.60 1.75
N GLY A 64 4.00 10.40 1.96
CA GLY A 64 4.65 10.52 3.25
C GLY A 64 3.89 11.50 4.13
N ALA A 65 2.99 11.01 4.98
CA ALA A 65 2.39 11.81 6.05
C ALA A 65 2.04 10.90 7.25
N THR A 66 2.47 11.15 8.49
CA THR A 66 3.13 12.32 9.11
C THR A 66 4.16 11.87 10.17
N SER A 67 5.42 12.27 10.00
CA SER A 67 6.24 12.69 11.14
C SER A 67 6.18 14.21 11.15
N SER A 68 5.67 14.79 12.24
CA SER A 68 5.73 16.22 12.49
C SER A 68 7.19 16.67 12.36
N SER A 69 7.44 17.63 11.47
CA SER A 69 8.73 18.27 11.15
C SER A 69 9.81 17.38 10.52
N ILE A 70 9.96 17.48 9.19
CA ILE A 70 11.17 17.88 8.45
C ILE A 70 10.80 17.81 6.94
N PRO A 71 11.12 18.82 6.11
CA PRO A 71 10.95 18.70 4.67
C PRO A 71 12.08 17.83 4.11
N GLN A 72 11.80 16.58 3.74
CA GLN A 72 12.70 15.83 2.87
C GLN A 72 11.99 15.40 1.59
N THR A 73 12.69 15.73 0.51
CA THR A 73 12.42 15.49 -0.91
C THR A 73 11.96 14.07 -1.21
N GLY A 74 10.97 13.95 -2.11
CA GLY A 74 10.39 12.68 -2.54
C GLY A 74 11.44 11.67 -2.99
N VAL A 75 11.30 10.44 -2.48
CA VAL A 75 12.08 9.28 -2.90
C VAL A 75 11.24 8.49 -3.90
N SER A 76 11.67 8.49 -5.16
CA SER A 76 11.15 7.61 -6.21
C SER A 76 12.15 6.48 -6.40
N ASP A 77 11.84 5.29 -5.90
CA ASP A 77 12.69 4.11 -6.10
C ASP A 77 12.33 3.40 -7.40
N LYS A 78 13.26 3.38 -8.36
CA LYS A 78 13.14 2.61 -9.62
C LYS A 78 13.46 1.14 -9.35
N LYS A 79 12.46 0.26 -9.36
CA LYS A 79 12.71 -1.19 -9.25
C LYS A 79 13.15 -1.74 -10.62
N SER A 80 14.43 -2.08 -10.75
CA SER A 80 15.02 -2.76 -11.90
C SER A 80 14.93 -4.27 -11.69
N ASN A 81 14.03 -4.96 -12.41
CA ASN A 81 14.15 -6.41 -12.59
C ASN A 81 15.09 -6.63 -13.79
N SER A 82 16.32 -7.08 -13.53
CA SER A 82 17.19 -7.62 -14.58
C SER A 82 16.66 -8.99 -15.00
N SER A 83 16.52 -9.17 -16.32
CA SER A 83 16.26 -10.44 -16.99
C SER A 83 17.37 -11.46 -16.79
#